data_AF-A0A2I0JV09-F1
#
_entry.id   AF-A0A2I0JV09-F1
#
_cell.length_a   1.000
_cell.length_b   1.000
_cell.length_c   1.000
_cell.angle_alpha   90.00
_cell.angle_beta   90.00
_cell.angle_gamma   90.00
#
_symmetry.space_group_name_H-M   'P 1'
#
loop_
_entity.id
_entity.type
_entity.pdbx_description
1 polymer ?
#
loop_
_entity_poly.entity_id
_entity_poly.type
_entity_poly.pdbx_seq_one_letter_code
_entity_poly.pdbx_strand_id
1 'polypeptide(L)'
;MVEDEKKADENESEYVRTGELIAFDESNAGVKGLDSEVKREFHSRDLSKKVTYFSNFDLYQAPTANSRDTLLSVMEPDPSSQEELPDVCREILIEYSKQVKQLGVTIFELISEALGLQPSYFKEMEYAEQLLLVSNDSLTTSVSHGVLSKREGPRISVACFFRAQDRKGNASRSYGPIPELISEENLSVYRNIDLKDYMEYYYGKGLDGTAALTPFKI
;
A
#
# COMPACT_ATOMS: atom_id res chain seq x y z
N MET A 1 29.01 -39.60 -32.14
CA MET A 1 30.04 -38.73 -31.56
C MET A 1 29.96 -37.41 -32.30
N VAL A 2 29.40 -36.33 -31.80
CA VAL A 2 29.04 -35.92 -30.43
C VAL A 2 27.76 -35.08 -30.55
N GLU A 3 26.78 -35.36 -29.71
CA GLU A 3 25.64 -34.47 -29.44
C GLU A 3 26.18 -33.38 -28.50
N ASP A 4 26.12 -32.11 -28.91
CA ASP A 4 26.39 -30.99 -28.00
C ASP A 4 25.05 -30.45 -27.49
N GLU A 5 24.75 -30.84 -26.26
CA GLU A 5 23.63 -30.38 -25.47
C GLU A 5 23.81 -28.92 -25.04
N LYS A 6 22.69 -28.20 -25.12
CA LYS A 6 22.27 -27.02 -24.37
C LYS A 6 23.21 -26.53 -23.26
N LYS A 7 23.60 -25.25 -23.36
CA LYS A 7 23.74 -24.39 -22.18
C LYS A 7 22.57 -23.41 -22.19
N ALA A 8 21.51 -23.75 -21.45
CA ALA A 8 20.52 -22.78 -21.03
C ALA A 8 21.19 -21.90 -19.98
N ASP A 9 21.07 -20.58 -20.16
CA ASP A 9 21.52 -19.57 -19.22
C ASP A 9 20.52 -19.56 -18.05
N GLU A 10 20.74 -20.46 -17.09
CA GLU A 10 20.02 -20.49 -15.81
C GLU A 10 20.61 -19.40 -14.92
N ASN A 11 20.10 -18.18 -15.08
CA ASN A 11 20.17 -17.16 -14.04
C ASN A 11 18.77 -16.58 -13.81
N GLU A 12 17.80 -17.48 -13.59
CA GLU A 12 16.58 -17.14 -12.88
C GLU A 12 16.97 -16.98 -11.41
N SER A 13 16.95 -15.75 -10.89
CA SER A 13 17.10 -15.50 -9.47
C SER A 13 16.03 -16.29 -8.71
N GLU A 14 16.43 -17.33 -7.99
CA GLU A 14 15.54 -18.16 -7.20
C GLU A 14 14.81 -17.30 -6.16
N TYR A 15 13.55 -16.98 -6.42
CA TYR A 15 12.70 -16.23 -5.52
C TYR A 15 12.35 -17.09 -4.29
N VAL A 16 13.01 -16.82 -3.16
CA VAL A 16 12.87 -17.62 -1.94
C VAL A 16 11.69 -17.15 -1.10
N ARG A 17 10.51 -17.73 -1.37
CA ARG A 17 9.24 -17.52 -0.64
C ARG A 17 9.33 -17.69 0.88
N THR A 18 10.28 -18.47 1.37
CA THR A 18 10.42 -18.81 2.78
C THR A 18 10.75 -17.59 3.65
N GLY A 19 11.56 -16.65 3.14
CA GLY A 19 11.94 -15.45 3.91
C GLY A 19 10.77 -14.50 4.16
N GLU A 20 9.92 -14.31 3.15
CA GLU A 20 8.73 -13.44 3.25
C GLU A 20 7.70 -13.98 4.24
N LEU A 21 7.50 -15.30 4.25
CA LEU A 21 6.54 -15.94 5.14
C LEU A 21 7.00 -15.85 6.61
N ILE A 22 8.30 -16.03 6.85
CA ILE A 22 8.91 -15.84 8.17
C ILE A 22 8.74 -14.38 8.61
N ALA A 23 9.08 -13.41 7.75
CA ALA A 23 8.94 -11.98 8.07
C ALA A 23 7.48 -11.60 8.40
N PHE A 24 6.51 -12.21 7.71
CA PHE A 24 5.09 -12.01 7.99
C PHE A 24 4.66 -12.59 9.35
N ASP A 25 5.08 -13.83 9.66
CA ASP A 25 4.76 -14.49 10.93
C ASP A 25 5.41 -13.76 12.13
N GLU A 26 6.65 -13.33 11.97
CA GLU A 26 7.35 -12.50 12.94
C GLU A 26 6.65 -11.14 13.12
N SER A 27 6.18 -10.51 12.04
CA SER A 27 5.43 -9.25 12.12
C SER A 27 4.15 -9.40 12.93
N ASN A 28 3.43 -10.51 12.75
CA ASN A 28 2.26 -10.82 13.57
C ASN A 28 2.63 -11.00 15.06
N ALA A 29 3.75 -11.66 15.35
CA ALA A 29 4.24 -11.85 16.71
C ALA A 29 4.65 -10.52 17.37
N GLY A 30 5.36 -9.65 16.65
CA GLY A 30 5.77 -8.32 17.13
C GLY A 30 4.59 -7.42 17.50
N VAL A 31 3.55 -7.38 16.66
CA VAL A 31 2.32 -6.61 16.96
C VAL A 31 1.58 -7.18 18.17
N LYS A 32 1.56 -8.51 18.33
CA LYS A 32 0.97 -9.17 19.50
C LYS A 32 1.69 -8.79 20.80
N GLY A 33 3.00 -8.58 20.71
CA GLY A 33 3.87 -8.24 21.84
C GLY A 33 3.76 -6.80 22.35
N LEU A 34 3.01 -5.93 21.66
CA LEU A 34 2.84 -4.54 22.10
C LEU A 34 2.01 -4.45 23.39
N ASP A 35 2.67 -4.03 24.47
CA ASP A 35 2.01 -3.77 25.74
C ASP A 35 1.24 -2.43 25.74
N SER A 36 0.50 -2.18 26.82
CA SER A 36 -0.32 -0.97 26.97
C SER A 36 0.47 0.32 27.09
N GLU A 37 1.70 0.28 27.60
CA GLU A 37 2.53 1.45 27.78
C GLU A 37 3.09 1.95 26.45
N VAL A 38 3.64 1.02 25.65
CA VAL A 38 4.08 1.29 24.28
C VAL A 38 2.92 1.77 23.42
N LYS A 39 1.75 1.10 23.48
CA LYS A 39 0.56 1.55 22.74
C LYS A 39 0.16 2.99 23.05
N ARG A 40 0.26 3.39 24.32
CA ARG A 40 -0.08 4.75 24.76
C ARG A 40 0.92 5.79 24.24
N GLU A 41 2.20 5.45 24.19
CA GLU A 41 3.25 6.32 23.66
C GLU A 41 3.00 6.69 22.19
N PHE A 42 2.64 5.70 21.37
CA PHE A 42 2.39 5.90 19.94
C PHE A 42 0.96 6.34 19.63
N HIS A 43 0.06 6.44 20.63
CA HIS A 43 -1.35 6.73 20.37
C HIS A 43 -1.54 8.15 19.81
N SER A 44 -2.05 8.26 18.59
CA SER A 44 -2.38 9.55 17.98
C SER A 44 -3.46 9.44 16.91
N ARG A 45 -4.17 10.54 16.67
CA ARG A 45 -5.05 10.70 15.49
C ARG A 45 -4.41 11.52 14.38
N ASP A 46 -3.21 12.03 14.63
CA ASP A 46 -2.43 12.74 13.64
C ASP A 46 -1.78 11.74 12.67
N LEU A 47 -2.36 11.62 11.48
CA LEU A 47 -1.88 10.74 10.42
C LEU A 47 -0.65 11.31 9.68
N SER A 48 -0.20 12.53 10.02
CA SER A 48 1.05 13.07 9.47
C SER A 48 2.29 12.46 10.13
N LYS A 49 2.14 11.89 11.34
CA LYS A 49 3.21 11.19 12.05
C LYS A 49 3.67 9.95 11.29
N LYS A 50 4.98 9.65 11.38
CA LYS A 50 5.56 8.49 10.69
C LYS A 50 5.15 7.16 11.32
N VAL A 51 4.97 7.14 12.63
CA VAL A 51 4.54 5.96 13.41
C VAL A 51 3.38 6.38 14.31
N THR A 52 2.25 5.67 14.19
CA THR A 52 1.04 5.99 14.94
C THR A 52 0.29 4.73 15.32
N TYR A 53 -0.19 4.68 16.56
CA TYR A 53 -1.17 3.72 17.04
C TYR A 53 -2.54 4.37 17.13
N PHE A 54 -3.58 3.76 16.57
CA PHE A 54 -4.96 4.24 16.68
C PHE A 54 -5.96 3.11 16.51
N SER A 55 -7.18 3.28 17.06
CA SER A 55 -8.25 2.32 16.84
C SER A 55 -8.87 2.45 15.44
N ASN A 56 -9.55 3.58 15.19
CA ASN A 56 -10.19 3.88 13.90
C ASN A 56 -9.90 5.30 13.44
N PHE A 57 -9.51 5.47 12.18
CA PHE A 57 -9.25 6.81 11.62
C PHE A 57 -10.54 7.61 11.45
N ASP A 58 -11.66 6.92 11.17
CA ASP A 58 -12.99 7.47 10.93
C ASP A 58 -13.90 7.40 12.17
N LEU A 59 -13.38 7.13 13.38
CA LEU A 59 -14.21 6.82 14.57
C LEU A 59 -15.34 7.83 14.85
N TYR A 60 -15.12 9.12 14.57
CA TYR A 60 -16.10 10.18 14.84
C TYR A 60 -17.04 10.48 13.66
N GLN A 61 -16.80 9.86 12.51
CA GLN A 61 -17.60 9.98 11.30
C GLN A 61 -18.41 8.70 11.05
N ALA A 62 -17.86 7.55 11.43
CA ALA A 62 -18.48 6.25 11.22
C ALA A 62 -19.77 6.09 12.03
N PRO A 63 -20.83 5.50 11.46
CA PRO A 63 -22.10 5.28 12.15
C PRO A 63 -22.00 4.21 13.24
N THR A 64 -20.95 3.39 13.22
CA THR A 64 -20.72 2.33 14.19
C THR A 64 -19.24 2.24 14.54
N ALA A 65 -18.94 1.96 15.80
CA ALA A 65 -17.59 1.64 16.22
C ALA A 65 -17.24 0.21 15.82
N ASN A 66 -16.04 0.01 15.30
CA ASN A 66 -15.47 -1.33 15.10
C ASN A 66 -14.35 -1.58 16.13
N SER A 67 -14.13 -2.85 16.49
CA SER A 67 -13.07 -3.26 17.43
C SER A 67 -11.82 -3.64 16.65
N ARG A 68 -11.07 -2.62 16.23
CA ARG A 68 -9.78 -2.73 15.55
C ARG A 68 -8.81 -1.76 16.19
N ASP A 69 -7.59 -2.20 16.38
CA ASP A 69 -6.44 -1.35 16.66
C ASP A 69 -5.42 -1.52 15.54
N THR A 70 -4.74 -0.42 15.19
CA THR A 70 -3.79 -0.36 14.08
C THR A 70 -2.53 0.35 14.52
N LEU A 71 -1.38 -0.32 14.38
CA LEU A 71 -0.08 0.33 14.31
C LEU A 71 0.22 0.62 12.83
N LEU A 72 0.32 1.89 12.49
CA LEU A 72 0.71 2.37 11.17
C LEU A 72 2.16 2.85 11.24
N SER A 73 2.99 2.39 10.30
CA SER A 73 4.36 2.86 10.13
C SER A 73 4.63 3.16 8.67
N VAL A 74 5.23 4.32 8.40
CA VAL A 74 5.64 4.75 7.07
C VAL A 74 7.13 4.43 6.89
N MET A 75 7.42 3.49 5.99
CA MET A 75 8.77 2.95 5.81
C MET A 75 9.55 3.60 4.65
N GLU A 76 8.87 4.32 3.76
CA GLU A 76 9.46 4.97 2.57
C GLU A 76 8.80 6.34 2.32
N PRO A 77 9.46 7.28 1.61
CA PRO A 77 10.85 7.24 1.15
C PRO A 77 11.85 7.59 2.27
N ASP A 78 11.34 8.15 3.37
CA ASP A 78 12.12 8.54 4.55
C ASP A 78 11.64 7.69 5.74
N PRO A 79 12.24 6.50 5.94
CA PRO A 79 11.88 5.63 7.05
C PRO A 79 11.96 6.40 8.36
N SER A 80 11.06 6.11 9.29
CA SER A 80 11.23 6.55 10.68
C SER A 80 12.63 6.18 11.15
N SER A 81 13.28 7.06 11.92
CA SER A 81 14.54 6.69 12.56
C SER A 81 14.32 5.40 13.34
N GLN A 82 15.32 4.51 13.42
CA GLN A 82 15.13 3.23 14.10
C GLN A 82 14.56 3.43 15.50
N GLU A 83 14.98 4.49 16.20
CA GLU A 83 14.53 4.93 17.53
C GLU A 83 13.05 5.32 17.63
N GLU A 84 12.39 5.68 16.52
CA GLU A 84 10.96 6.02 16.48
C GLU A 84 10.05 4.78 16.37
N LEU A 85 10.60 3.60 16.13
CA LEU A 85 9.84 2.35 16.05
C LEU A 85 9.80 1.63 17.41
N PRO A 86 8.69 0.97 17.76
CA PRO A 86 8.63 0.15 18.98
C PRO A 86 9.71 -0.94 18.96
N ASP A 87 10.52 -1.01 20.01
CA ASP A 87 11.64 -1.97 20.12
C ASP A 87 11.21 -3.41 19.81
N VAL A 88 10.02 -3.80 20.30
CA VAL A 88 9.46 -5.15 20.17
C VAL A 88 9.25 -5.60 18.71
N CYS A 89 9.02 -4.66 17.79
CA CYS A 89 8.75 -4.99 16.38
C CYS A 89 9.64 -4.25 15.38
N ARG A 90 10.63 -3.47 15.84
CA ARG A 90 11.49 -2.60 15.03
C ARG A 90 12.20 -3.34 13.90
N GLU A 91 13.02 -4.34 14.24
CA GLU A 91 13.82 -5.09 13.26
C GLU A 91 12.93 -5.83 12.27
N ILE A 92 11.85 -6.40 12.78
CA ILE A 92 10.85 -7.14 12.02
C ILE A 92 10.17 -6.24 10.98
N LEU A 93 9.71 -5.06 11.38
CA LEU A 93 9.08 -4.09 10.46
C LEU A 93 10.05 -3.65 9.36
N ILE A 94 11.31 -3.37 9.73
CA ILE A 94 12.35 -2.98 8.79
C ILE A 94 12.59 -4.08 7.77
N GLU A 95 12.77 -5.33 8.20
CA GLU A 95 13.02 -6.43 7.27
C GLU A 95 11.80 -6.72 6.38
N TYR A 96 10.60 -6.78 6.97
CA TYR A 96 9.35 -6.96 6.22
C TYR A 96 9.19 -5.88 5.13
N SER A 97 9.51 -4.62 5.45
CA SER A 97 9.42 -3.52 4.47
C SER A 97 10.33 -3.69 3.27
N LYS A 98 11.55 -4.23 3.44
CA LYS A 98 12.49 -4.49 2.34
C LYS A 98 11.94 -5.56 1.40
N GLN A 99 11.45 -6.66 1.98
CA GLN A 99 10.88 -7.78 1.22
C GLN A 99 9.67 -7.31 0.41
N VAL A 100 8.74 -6.62 1.05
CA VAL A 100 7.53 -6.13 0.37
C VAL A 100 7.85 -5.05 -0.67
N LYS A 101 8.88 -4.22 -0.46
CA LYS A 101 9.34 -3.27 -1.48
C LYS A 101 9.79 -3.97 -2.76
N GLN A 102 10.57 -5.05 -2.65
CA GLN A 102 11.02 -5.82 -3.81
C GLN A 102 9.84 -6.47 -4.55
N LEU A 103 8.90 -7.04 -3.79
CA LEU A 103 7.67 -7.57 -4.35
C LEU A 103 6.84 -6.49 -5.07
N GLY A 104 6.70 -5.30 -4.47
CA GLY A 104 5.99 -4.17 -5.04
C GLY A 104 6.58 -3.71 -6.37
N VAL A 105 7.92 -3.60 -6.46
CA VAL A 105 8.62 -3.26 -7.71
C VAL A 105 8.30 -4.28 -8.80
N THR A 106 8.39 -5.57 -8.48
CA THR A 106 8.10 -6.66 -9.43
C THR A 106 6.65 -6.60 -9.92
N ILE A 107 5.69 -6.41 -9.01
CA ILE A 107 4.28 -6.27 -9.37
C ILE A 107 4.06 -5.08 -10.30
N PHE A 108 4.68 -3.93 -10.01
CA PHE A 108 4.54 -2.73 -10.86
C PHE A 108 5.15 -2.90 -12.25
N GLU A 109 6.29 -3.58 -12.38
CA GLU A 109 6.89 -3.91 -13.68
C GLU A 109 5.96 -4.79 -14.51
N LEU A 110 5.40 -5.85 -13.92
CA LEU A 110 4.42 -6.73 -14.59
C LEU A 110 3.15 -6.00 -15.00
N ILE A 111 2.65 -5.10 -14.15
CA ILE A 111 1.48 -4.29 -14.45
C ILE A 111 1.74 -3.31 -15.60
N SER A 112 2.92 -2.70 -15.65
CA SER A 112 3.32 -1.86 -16.77
C SER A 112 3.34 -2.64 -18.08
N GLU A 113 3.94 -3.83 -18.09
CA GLU A 113 3.97 -4.70 -19.27
C GLU A 113 2.57 -5.13 -19.71
N ALA A 114 1.69 -5.50 -18.77
CA ALA A 114 0.31 -5.88 -19.05
C ALA A 114 -0.51 -4.73 -19.69
N LEU A 115 -0.14 -3.48 -19.40
CA LEU A 115 -0.71 -2.29 -20.03
C LEU A 115 -0.04 -1.91 -21.36
N GLY A 116 0.96 -2.65 -21.82
CA GLY A 116 1.74 -2.31 -23.01
C GLY A 116 2.69 -1.11 -22.81
N LEU A 117 3.01 -0.78 -21.56
CA LEU A 117 3.93 0.29 -21.19
C LEU A 117 5.35 -0.25 -20.98
N GLN A 118 6.32 0.66 -20.86
CA GLN A 118 7.68 0.28 -20.45
C GLN A 118 7.66 -0.26 -19.00
N PRO A 119 8.38 -1.36 -18.68
CA PRO A 119 8.35 -1.97 -17.35
C PRO A 119 8.65 -0.99 -16.20
N SER A 120 9.51 0.01 -16.42
CA SER A 120 9.85 1.01 -15.40
C SER A 120 8.76 2.07 -15.15
N TYR A 121 7.67 2.08 -15.93
CA TYR A 121 6.67 3.15 -15.88
C TYR A 121 6.06 3.32 -14.48
N PHE A 122 5.57 2.24 -13.88
CA PHE A 122 4.99 2.32 -12.52
C PHE A 122 6.02 2.28 -11.40
N LYS A 123 7.23 1.79 -11.67
CA LYS A 123 8.35 1.87 -10.72
C LYS A 123 8.67 3.32 -10.34
N GLU A 124 8.51 4.24 -11.30
CA GLU A 124 8.68 5.67 -11.10
C GLU A 124 7.41 6.37 -10.59
N MET A 125 6.25 5.69 -10.65
CA MET A 125 4.96 6.20 -10.19
C MET A 125 4.50 5.64 -8.83
N GLU A 126 5.27 4.79 -8.14
CA GLU A 126 5.13 4.43 -6.71
C GLU A 126 3.73 4.03 -6.10
N TYR A 127 2.57 3.94 -6.79
CA TYR A 127 1.27 4.09 -6.07
C TYR A 127 0.10 3.18 -6.54
N ALA A 128 -0.64 2.56 -5.59
CA ALA A 128 -1.66 1.52 -5.83
C ALA A 128 -3.12 2.03 -6.05
N GLU A 129 -3.62 3.01 -5.28
CA GLU A 129 -4.98 3.57 -5.54
C GLU A 129 -4.99 4.49 -6.77
N GLN A 130 -3.83 5.07 -7.07
CA GLN A 130 -3.61 5.81 -8.29
C GLN A 130 -3.52 4.89 -9.49
N LEU A 131 -3.12 3.62 -9.31
CA LEU A 131 -3.12 2.64 -10.38
C LEU A 131 -4.50 2.55 -11.06
N LEU A 132 -5.59 2.65 -10.29
CA LEU A 132 -6.94 2.64 -10.85
C LEU A 132 -7.25 3.91 -11.67
N LEU A 133 -6.84 5.06 -11.17
CA LEU A 133 -7.01 6.36 -11.84
C LEU A 133 -6.17 6.43 -13.13
N VAL A 134 -4.89 6.08 -13.04
CA VAL A 134 -3.93 6.17 -14.15
C VAL A 134 -4.18 5.08 -15.20
N SER A 135 -4.61 3.88 -14.79
CA SER A 135 -5.00 2.83 -15.73
C SER A 135 -6.38 3.05 -16.38
N ASN A 136 -7.08 4.14 -16.04
CA ASN A 136 -8.38 4.46 -16.62
C ASN A 136 -9.43 3.35 -16.42
N ASP A 137 -9.51 2.75 -15.24
CA ASP A 137 -10.42 1.62 -14.92
C ASP A 137 -10.11 0.32 -15.70
N SER A 138 -8.98 0.23 -16.41
CA SER A 138 -8.60 -0.97 -17.19
C SER A 138 -8.01 -2.10 -16.34
N LEU A 139 -7.37 -1.78 -15.22
CA LEU A 139 -6.76 -2.74 -14.31
C LEU A 139 -7.60 -2.96 -13.06
N THR A 140 -8.63 -3.80 -13.21
CA THR A 140 -9.52 -4.30 -12.14
C THR A 140 -10.33 -3.27 -11.35
N THR A 141 -11.58 -3.62 -11.12
CA THR A 141 -12.48 -2.92 -10.19
C THR A 141 -11.89 -2.93 -8.78
N SER A 142 -11.78 -1.78 -8.11
CA SER A 142 -11.52 -1.75 -6.67
C SER A 142 -12.66 -2.48 -5.95
N VAL A 143 -12.36 -3.62 -5.32
CA VAL A 143 -13.36 -4.47 -4.67
C VAL A 143 -13.47 -4.12 -3.19
N SER A 144 -14.69 -3.85 -2.75
CA SER A 144 -15.01 -3.71 -1.33
C SER A 144 -14.71 -5.01 -0.59
N HIS A 145 -13.79 -4.96 0.37
CA HIS A 145 -13.47 -6.07 1.26
C HIS A 145 -13.85 -5.72 2.70
N GLY A 146 -14.37 -6.71 3.43
CA GLY A 146 -14.78 -6.56 4.83
C GLY A 146 -14.13 -7.64 5.70
N VAL A 147 -13.95 -7.33 6.98
CA VAL A 147 -13.42 -8.26 7.97
C VAL A 147 -14.45 -8.46 9.07
N LEU A 148 -14.82 -9.73 9.32
CA LEU A 148 -15.69 -10.09 10.43
C LEU A 148 -14.87 -10.27 11.72
N SER A 149 -15.40 -9.78 12.83
CA SER A 149 -14.85 -10.07 14.16
C SER A 149 -15.12 -11.53 14.52
N LYS A 150 -14.12 -12.19 15.11
CA LYS A 150 -14.27 -13.53 15.68
C LYS A 150 -14.61 -13.43 17.16
N ARG A 151 -15.39 -14.39 17.67
CA ARG A 151 -15.62 -14.55 19.12
C ARG A 151 -14.43 -15.21 19.83
N GLU A 152 -13.60 -15.94 19.08
CA GLU A 152 -12.45 -16.66 19.60
C GLU A 152 -11.15 -15.89 19.34
N GLY A 153 -10.63 -15.27 20.40
CA GLY A 153 -9.30 -14.66 20.43
C GLY A 153 -9.09 -13.44 19.51
N PRO A 154 -7.96 -12.74 19.69
CA PRO A 154 -7.59 -11.62 18.81
C PRO A 154 -7.14 -12.14 17.43
N ARG A 155 -7.58 -11.46 16.36
CA ARG A 155 -7.04 -11.63 15.01
C ARG A 155 -5.98 -10.56 14.76
N ILE A 156 -4.84 -10.96 14.24
CA ILE A 156 -3.77 -10.05 13.80
C ILE A 156 -3.65 -10.18 12.28
N SER A 157 -3.38 -9.06 11.63
CA SER A 157 -3.09 -8.98 10.20
C SER A 157 -2.11 -7.87 9.94
N VAL A 158 -1.17 -8.10 9.03
CA VAL A 158 -0.26 -7.09 8.52
C VAL A 158 -0.67 -6.79 7.09
N ALA A 159 -0.87 -5.50 6.79
CA ALA A 159 -1.18 -5.03 5.45
C ALA A 159 -0.11 -4.04 5.02
N CYS A 160 0.31 -4.12 3.76
CA CYS A 160 1.20 -3.15 3.15
C CYS A 160 0.45 -2.41 2.05
N PHE A 161 0.63 -1.09 1.99
CA PHE A 161 -0.01 -0.25 0.99
C PHE A 161 1.06 0.59 0.30
N PHE A 162 1.19 0.43 -1.01
CA PHE A 162 2.00 1.31 -1.85
C PHE A 162 1.19 2.58 -2.11
N ARG A 163 1.49 3.66 -1.36
CA ARG A 163 0.69 4.90 -1.36
C ARG A 163 1.58 6.11 -1.54
N ALA A 164 1.02 7.13 -2.18
CA ALA A 164 1.68 8.40 -2.32
C ALA A 164 1.63 9.18 -1.04
N GLN A 165 2.79 9.73 -0.69
CA GLN A 165 2.91 10.64 0.42
C GLN A 165 3.47 11.95 -0.10
N ASP A 166 2.62 12.98 -0.11
CA ASP A 166 3.11 14.34 -0.26
C ASP A 166 3.70 14.81 1.07
N ARG A 167 4.94 14.39 1.34
CA ARG A 167 5.70 14.88 2.51
C ARG A 167 6.39 16.21 2.26
N LYS A 168 6.62 16.58 0.99
CA LYS A 168 7.37 17.79 0.68
C LYS A 168 6.49 19.00 0.44
N GLY A 169 5.17 18.88 0.28
CA GLY A 169 4.24 20.01 0.15
C GLY A 169 4.57 21.00 -0.97
N ASN A 170 5.51 20.65 -1.85
CA ASN A 170 6.22 21.60 -2.71
C ASN A 170 5.98 21.33 -4.20
N ALA A 171 5.25 20.28 -4.56
CA ALA A 171 4.81 20.07 -5.93
C ALA A 171 3.40 19.47 -5.93
N SER A 172 2.40 20.27 -6.30
CA SER A 172 1.10 19.80 -6.77
C SER A 172 1.35 18.89 -7.96
N ARG A 173 1.35 17.56 -7.72
CA ARG A 173 1.47 16.56 -8.77
C ARG A 173 0.06 16.15 -9.16
N SER A 174 -0.31 16.48 -10.39
CA SER A 174 -1.58 16.07 -10.95
C SER A 174 -1.51 14.64 -11.44
N TYR A 175 -2.52 13.84 -11.12
CA TYR A 175 -2.68 12.45 -11.55
C TYR A 175 -3.96 12.32 -12.38
N GLY A 176 -3.90 11.50 -13.43
CA GLY A 176 -5.04 11.21 -14.28
C GLY A 176 -4.72 10.04 -15.19
N PRO A 177 -5.65 9.67 -16.08
CA PRO A 177 -5.47 8.56 -17.01
C PRO A 177 -4.21 8.71 -17.86
N ILE A 178 -3.49 7.60 -18.03
CA ILE A 178 -2.24 7.52 -18.80
C ILE A 178 -2.55 7.86 -20.26
N PRO A 179 -1.92 8.89 -20.85
CA PRO A 179 -2.20 9.31 -22.22
C PRO A 179 -2.08 8.19 -23.24
N GLU A 180 -1.10 7.29 -23.07
CA GLU A 180 -0.83 6.13 -23.92
C GLU A 180 -1.97 5.10 -23.90
N LEU A 181 -2.83 5.10 -22.88
CA LEU A 181 -3.99 4.22 -22.76
C LEU A 181 -5.27 4.85 -23.34
N ILE A 182 -5.26 6.15 -23.68
CA ILE A 182 -6.45 6.85 -24.17
C ILE A 182 -6.52 6.77 -25.69
N SER A 183 -7.68 6.33 -26.19
CA SER A 183 -7.95 6.19 -27.63
C SER A 183 -9.42 6.51 -27.94
N GLU A 184 -9.81 6.49 -29.22
CA GLU A 184 -11.22 6.63 -29.61
C GLU A 184 -12.12 5.51 -29.02
N GLU A 185 -11.54 4.34 -28.78
CA GLU A 185 -12.21 3.16 -28.22
C GLU A 185 -12.10 3.08 -26.69
N ASN A 186 -11.12 3.78 -26.09
CA ASN A 186 -10.89 3.84 -24.65
C ASN A 186 -10.82 5.31 -24.17
N LEU A 187 -11.98 5.91 -23.95
CA LEU A 187 -12.10 7.31 -23.53
C LEU A 187 -11.72 7.48 -22.05
N SER A 188 -11.24 8.69 -21.72
CA SER A 188 -10.91 9.07 -20.34
C SER A 188 -12.15 9.00 -19.44
N VAL A 189 -12.10 8.15 -18.41
CA VAL A 189 -13.17 7.99 -17.41
C VAL A 189 -13.02 9.01 -16.28
N TYR A 190 -11.79 9.41 -16.00
CA TYR A 190 -11.45 10.31 -14.90
C TYR A 190 -10.82 11.59 -15.42
N ARG A 191 -11.04 12.70 -14.70
CA ARG A 191 -10.29 13.94 -14.91
C ARG A 191 -8.95 13.89 -14.18
N ASN A 192 -8.06 14.81 -14.52
CA ASN A 192 -6.85 15.04 -13.75
C ASN A 192 -7.18 15.61 -12.36
N ILE A 193 -6.54 15.10 -11.31
CA ILE A 193 -6.76 15.48 -9.90
C ILE A 193 -5.44 15.76 -9.19
N ASP A 194 -5.47 16.60 -8.17
CA ASP A 194 -4.37 16.70 -7.21
C ASP A 194 -4.49 15.56 -6.18
N LEU A 195 -3.36 14.97 -5.79
CA LEU A 195 -3.33 13.96 -4.73
C LEU A 195 -3.84 14.50 -3.39
N LYS A 196 -3.53 15.76 -3.07
CA LYS A 196 -3.99 16.41 -1.85
C LYS A 196 -5.52 16.44 -1.80
N ASP A 197 -6.15 16.86 -2.89
CA ASP A 197 -7.62 16.90 -3.01
C ASP A 197 -8.24 15.51 -2.85
N TYR A 198 -7.60 14.48 -3.45
CA TYR A 198 -8.02 13.09 -3.27
C TYR A 198 -7.92 12.64 -1.81
N MET A 199 -6.79 12.89 -1.14
CA MET A 199 -6.56 12.45 0.24
C MET A 199 -7.47 13.19 1.23
N GLU A 200 -7.68 14.49 1.05
CA GLU A 200 -8.62 15.29 1.84
C GLU A 200 -10.04 14.75 1.70
N TYR A 201 -10.48 14.45 0.47
CA TYR A 201 -11.77 13.82 0.24
C TYR A 201 -11.86 12.41 0.86
N TYR A 202 -10.86 11.55 0.66
CA TYR A 202 -10.84 10.17 1.16
C TYR A 202 -10.99 10.13 2.69
N TYR A 203 -10.20 10.93 3.41
CA TYR A 203 -10.27 10.97 4.88
C TYR A 203 -11.50 11.72 5.42
N GLY A 204 -11.98 12.74 4.71
CA GLY A 204 -13.18 13.47 5.09
C GLY A 204 -14.49 12.69 4.85
N LYS A 205 -14.46 11.74 3.92
CA LYS A 205 -15.57 10.84 3.60
C LYS A 205 -15.67 9.65 4.56
N GLY A 206 -14.54 9.10 4.99
CA GLY A 206 -14.50 7.87 5.79
C GLY A 206 -14.94 6.62 5.02
N LEU A 207 -15.32 5.57 5.75
CA LEU A 207 -15.69 4.27 5.18
C LEU A 207 -17.20 4.16 4.92
N ASP A 208 -17.74 4.97 4.01
CA ASP A 208 -19.18 5.00 3.69
C ASP A 208 -19.65 3.91 2.69
N GLY A 209 -18.73 3.10 2.18
CA GLY A 209 -18.99 2.01 1.23
C GLY A 209 -19.05 2.42 -0.24
N THR A 210 -18.93 3.70 -0.58
CA THR A 210 -18.85 4.18 -1.96
C THR A 210 -17.39 4.31 -2.42
N ALA A 211 -17.11 4.16 -3.72
CA ALA A 211 -15.74 4.27 -4.25
C ALA A 211 -15.19 5.70 -4.10
N ALA A 212 -13.96 5.84 -3.61
CA ALA A 212 -13.32 7.14 -3.38
C ALA A 212 -13.06 7.93 -4.68
N LEU A 213 -12.95 7.25 -5.82
CA LEU A 213 -12.72 7.89 -7.12
C LEU A 213 -14.00 8.42 -7.80
N THR A 214 -15.19 8.12 -7.28
CA THR A 214 -16.48 8.51 -7.89
C THR A 214 -16.59 10.02 -8.19
N PRO A 215 -16.21 10.94 -7.28
CA PRO A 215 -16.33 12.39 -7.53
C PRO A 215 -15.35 12.93 -8.58
N PHE A 216 -14.45 12.10 -9.08
CA PHE A 216 -13.41 12.47 -10.03
C PHE A 216 -13.64 11.88 -11.43
N LYS A 217 -14.77 11.21 -11.66
CA LYS A 217 -15.22 10.79 -13.00
C LYS A 217 -15.66 12.01 -13.84
N ILE A 218 -15.55 11.90 -15.16
CA ILE A 218 -16.01 12.89 -16.17
C ILE A 218 -17.50 12.72 -16.45
#